data_AF-W2EFH8-F1
#
_entry.id   AF-W2EFH8-F1
#
_cell.length_a   1.000
_cell.length_b   1.000
_cell.length_c   1.000
_cell.angle_alpha   90.00
_cell.angle_beta   90.00
_cell.angle_gamma   90.00
#
_symmetry.space_group_name_H-M   'P 1'
#
loop_
_entity.id
_entity.type
_entity.pdbx_description
1 polymer ?
#
loop_
_entity_poly.entity_id
_entity_poly.type
_entity_poly.pdbx_seq_one_letter_code
_entity_poly.pdbx_strand_id
1 'polypeptide(L)'
;MRHLLVFPERDSAEEAAETAAEWFPSLGAPTVVREWLAGEDDAEDAQWVVVLDDPGAVLGPGDLDRLDALAEEGEGWREPG
;
A
#
# COMPACT_ATOMS: atom_id res chain seq x y z
N MET A 1 -9.77 5.45 -9.35
CA MET A 1 -8.47 5.91 -8.81
C MET A 1 -7.78 4.72 -8.18
N ARG A 2 -6.46 4.76 -8.00
CA ARG A 2 -5.74 3.71 -7.27
C ARG A 2 -4.84 4.36 -6.25
N HIS A 3 -4.70 3.73 -5.10
CA HIS A 3 -3.78 4.15 -4.05
C HIS A 3 -2.73 3.07 -3.89
N LEU A 4 -1.46 3.48 -3.84
CA LEU A 4 -0.33 2.59 -3.65
C LEU A 4 0.29 2.89 -2.30
N LEU A 5 0.45 1.87 -1.47
CA LEU A 5 1.22 1.93 -0.24
C LEU A 5 2.49 1.11 -0.45
N VAL A 6 3.64 1.69 -0.17
CA VAL A 6 4.94 1.08 -0.39
C VAL A 6 5.57 0.78 0.96
N PHE A 7 6.07 -0.45 1.12
CA PHE A 7 6.66 -0.95 2.35
C PHE A 7 8.01 -1.61 2.09
N PRO A 8 8.95 -1.50 3.05
CA PRO A 8 10.24 -2.19 2.95
C PRO A 8 10.10 -3.70 3.18
N GLU A 9 9.19 -4.10 4.07
CA GLU A 9 9.00 -5.50 4.45
C GLU A 9 7.68 -6.07 3.92
N ARG A 10 7.71 -7.36 3.57
CA ARG A 10 6.53 -8.09 3.10
C ARG A 10 5.44 -8.14 4.17
N ASP A 11 5.87 -8.44 5.39
CA ASP A 11 4.97 -8.63 6.53
C ASP A 11 4.15 -7.35 6.79
N SER A 12 4.82 -6.20 6.83
CA SER A 12 4.18 -4.89 6.92
C SER A 12 3.19 -4.63 5.77
N ALA A 13 3.54 -5.02 4.54
CA ALA A 13 2.65 -4.87 3.39
C ALA A 13 1.42 -5.79 3.47
N GLU A 14 1.59 -7.03 3.92
CA GLU A 14 0.48 -7.98 4.10
C GLU A 14 -0.44 -7.52 5.23
N GLU A 15 0.10 -7.10 6.38
CA GLU A 15 -0.68 -6.58 7.51
C GLU A 15 -1.45 -5.30 7.14
N ALA A 16 -0.81 -4.37 6.42
CA ALA A 16 -1.47 -3.17 5.93
C ALA A 16 -2.57 -3.49 4.91
N ALA A 17 -2.35 -4.48 4.03
CA ALA A 17 -3.37 -4.93 3.08
C ALA A 17 -4.60 -5.53 3.78
N GLU A 18 -4.39 -6.36 4.82
CA GLU A 18 -5.48 -6.91 5.62
C GLU A 18 -6.25 -5.80 6.34
N THR A 19 -5.54 -4.90 7.01
CA THR A 19 -6.12 -3.77 7.74
C THR A 19 -6.94 -2.85 6.82
N ALA A 20 -6.40 -2.54 5.64
CA ALA A 20 -7.11 -1.74 4.65
C ALA A 20 -8.36 -2.44 4.10
N ALA A 21 -8.32 -3.77 3.92
CA ALA A 21 -9.49 -4.55 3.50
C ALA A 21 -10.59 -4.52 4.56
N GLU A 22 -10.23 -4.55 5.85
CA GLU A 22 -11.18 -4.44 6.96
C GLU A 22 -11.81 -3.05 7.05
N TRP A 23 -11.04 -1.99 6.80
CA TRP A 23 -11.54 -0.61 6.83
C TRP A 23 -12.44 -0.30 5.62
N PHE A 24 -12.07 -0.81 4.44
CA PHE A 24 -12.71 -0.46 3.17
C PHE A 24 -13.20 -1.70 2.39
N PRO A 25 -14.13 -2.49 2.95
CA PRO A 25 -14.61 -3.73 2.32
C PRO A 25 -15.29 -3.50 0.96
N SER A 26 -15.77 -2.28 0.71
CA SER A 26 -16.38 -1.86 -0.57
C SER A 26 -15.38 -1.79 -1.73
N LEU A 27 -14.08 -1.67 -1.45
CA LEU A 27 -13.01 -1.60 -2.46
C LEU A 27 -12.55 -3.00 -2.90
N GLY A 28 -12.97 -4.05 -2.19
CA GLY A 28 -12.47 -5.40 -2.40
C GLY A 28 -11.12 -5.64 -1.71
N ALA A 29 -10.50 -6.78 -2.00
CA ALA A 29 -9.24 -7.17 -1.39
C ALA A 29 -8.06 -6.42 -2.04
N PRO A 30 -7.21 -5.72 -1.25
CA PRO A 30 -5.99 -5.11 -1.76
C PRO A 30 -5.03 -6.15 -2.34
N THR A 31 -4.25 -5.76 -3.33
CA THR A 31 -3.25 -6.64 -3.97
C THR A 31 -1.85 -6.26 -3.52
N VAL A 32 -1.08 -7.22 -3.00
CA VAL A 32 0.32 -7.03 -2.62
C VAL A 32 1.23 -7.48 -3.76
N VAL A 33 2.10 -6.59 -4.24
CA VAL A 33 3.00 -6.82 -5.36
C VAL A 33 4.44 -6.59 -4.91
N ARG A 34 5.34 -7.49 -5.29
CA ARG A 34 6.79 -7.29 -5.08
C ARG A 34 7.37 -6.50 -6.26
N GLU A 35 8.01 -5.38 -5.98
CA GLU A 35 8.70 -4.55 -6.95
C GLU A 35 10.21 -4.57 -6.72
N TRP A 36 10.97 -4.87 -7.76
CA TRP A 36 12.43 -4.89 -7.70
C TRP A 36 12.96 -3.48 -7.99
N LEU A 37 13.72 -2.92 -7.07
CA LEU A 37 14.34 -1.61 -7.28
C LEU A 37 15.45 -1.74 -8.32
N ALA A 38 15.47 -0.83 -9.30
CA ALA A 38 16.51 -0.81 -10.31
C ALA A 38 17.78 -0.17 -9.73
N GLY A 39 18.70 -1.00 -9.20
CA GLY A 39 20.01 -0.58 -8.70
C GLY A 39 21.10 -1.57 -9.09
N GLU A 40 22.20 -1.04 -9.65
CA GLU A 40 23.38 -1.82 -10.05
C GLU A 40 24.07 -2.43 -8.80
N ASP A 41 24.12 -3.76 -8.74
CA ASP A 41 25.00 -4.62 -7.90
C ASP A 41 24.47 -5.26 -6.60
N ASP A 42 23.27 -4.92 -6.08
CA ASP A 42 22.64 -5.70 -4.99
C ASP A 42 21.18 -6.02 -5.35
N ALA A 43 20.94 -7.21 -5.89
CA ALA A 43 19.61 -7.76 -6.16
C ALA A 43 18.82 -8.12 -4.88
N GLU A 44 19.14 -7.48 -3.76
CA GLU A 44 18.55 -7.76 -2.45
C GLU A 44 17.48 -6.71 -2.06
N ASP A 45 17.47 -5.54 -2.69
CA ASP A 45 16.50 -4.48 -2.41
C ASP A 45 15.24 -4.64 -3.28
N ALA A 46 14.22 -5.29 -2.71
CA ALA A 46 12.88 -5.32 -3.28
C ALA A 46 11.91 -4.68 -2.28
N GLN A 47 11.00 -3.86 -2.80
CA GLN A 47 9.93 -3.26 -2.02
C GLN A 47 8.61 -3.98 -2.26
N TRP A 48 7.68 -3.83 -1.33
CA TRP A 48 6.35 -4.40 -1.40
C TRP A 48 5.32 -3.30 -1.55
N VAL A 49 4.47 -3.41 -2.57
CA VAL A 49 3.47 -2.41 -2.92
C VAL A 49 2.09 -2.99 -2.72
N VAL A 50 1.30 -2.37 -1.85
CA VAL A 50 -0.12 -2.66 -1.66
C VAL A 50 -0.92 -1.76 -2.58
N VAL A 51 -1.70 -2.37 -3.47
CA VAL A 51 -2.56 -1.69 -4.43
C VAL A 51 -4.00 -1.75 -3.95
N LEU A 52 -4.57 -0.58 -3.65
CA LEU A 52 -6.00 -0.42 -3.40
C LEU A 52 -6.66 0.19 -4.64
N ASP A 53 -7.60 -0.55 -5.25
CA ASP A 53 -8.40 -0.05 -6.36
C ASP A 53 -9.62 0.69 -5.81
N ASP A 54 -9.70 1.99 -6.07
CA ASP A 54 -10.84 2.84 -5.74
C ASP A 54 -11.49 3.40 -7.02
N PRO A 55 -12.14 2.54 -7.83
CA PRO A 55 -12.65 2.94 -9.15
C PRO A 55 -13.74 4.01 -9.04
N GLY A 56 -14.42 4.10 -7.89
CA GLY A 56 -15.47 5.08 -7.61
C GLY A 56 -14.99 6.40 -7.02
N ALA A 57 -13.70 6.55 -6.70
CA ALA A 57 -13.20 7.67 -5.90
C ALA A 57 -14.01 7.86 -4.60
N VAL A 58 -14.33 6.73 -3.95
CA VAL A 58 -15.17 6.70 -2.74
C VAL A 58 -14.37 7.10 -1.51
N LEU A 59 -13.03 7.01 -1.55
CA LEU A 59 -12.16 7.42 -0.47
C LEU A 59 -12.06 8.95 -0.42
N GLY A 60 -12.47 9.51 0.70
CA GLY A 60 -12.35 10.93 0.97
C GLY A 60 -10.99 11.30 1.56
N PRO A 61 -10.71 12.61 1.76
CA PRO A 61 -9.46 13.07 2.34
C PRO A 61 -9.16 12.51 3.74
N GLY A 62 -10.20 12.24 4.55
CA GLY A 62 -10.02 11.59 5.85
C GLY A 62 -9.68 10.10 5.76
N ASP A 63 -10.07 9.42 4.69
CA ASP A 63 -9.69 8.02 4.44
C ASP A 63 -8.26 7.94 3.91
N LEU A 64 -7.86 8.92 3.09
CA LEU A 64 -6.46 9.05 2.65
C LEU A 64 -5.51 9.32 3.82
N ASP A 65 -5.91 10.14 4.79
CA ASP A 65 -5.15 10.39 6.02
C ASP A 65 -4.95 9.11 6.85
N ARG A 66 -6.00 8.26 6.94
CA ARG A 66 -5.89 6.94 7.57
C ARG A 66 -4.94 6.01 6.82
N LEU A 67 -4.96 6.03 5.49
CA LEU A 67 -4.05 5.23 4.67
C LEU A 67 -2.60 5.70 4.81
N ASP A 68 -2.37 7.02 4.91
CA ASP A 68 -1.05 7.60 5.21
C ASP A 68 -0.56 7.11 6.57
N ALA A 69 -1.37 7.24 7.62
CA ALA A 69 -1.03 6.76 8.96
C ALA A 69 -0.76 5.24 8.99
N LEU A 70 -1.54 4.44 8.26
CA LEU A 70 -1.32 3.00 8.14
C LEU A 70 0.01 2.68 7.45
N ALA A 71 0.38 3.44 6.42
CA ALA A 71 1.68 3.27 5.77
C ALA A 71 2.82 3.63 6.72
N GLU A 72 2.71 4.76 7.44
CA GLU A 72 3.72 5.20 8.40
C GLU A 72 3.94 4.19 9.55
N GLU A 73 2.87 3.56 10.05
CA GLU A 73 2.96 2.51 11.09
C GLU A 73 3.78 1.29 10.61
N GLY A 74 3.68 0.95 9.32
CA GLY A 74 4.47 -0.13 8.71
C GLY A 74 5.85 0.30 8.18
N GLU A 75 6.34 1.48 8.59
CA GLU A 75 7.58 2.09 8.09
C GLU A 75 7.59 2.34 6.58
N GLY A 76 6.39 2.46 6.00
CA GLY A 76 6.13 2.70 4.59
C GLY A 76 5.65 4.11 4.29
N TRP A 77 5.23 4.33 3.04
CA TRP A 77 4.60 5.58 2.61
C TRP A 77 3.52 5.31 1.57
N ARG A 78 2.57 6.23 1.45
CA ARG A 78 1.59 6.22 0.35
C ARG A 78 2.12 7.01 -0.83
N GLU A 79 2.14 6.41 -2.02
CA GLU A 79 2.46 7.14 -3.24
C GLU A 79 1.28 8.03 -3.66
N PRO A 80 1.55 9.27 -4.11
CA PRO A 80 0.53 10.09 -4.75
C PRO A 80 0.20 9.51 -6.14
N GLY A 81 -1.01 8.99 -6.31
CA GLY A 81 -1.53 8.41 -7.56
C GLY A 81 -2.47 9.34 -8.32
#